data_AF-A0A2U1V5Y7-F1
#
_entry.id   AF-A0A2U1V5Y7-F1
#
_cell.length_a   1.000
_cell.length_b   1.000
_cell.length_c   1.000
_cell.angle_alpha   90.00
_cell.angle_beta   90.00
_cell.angle_gamma   90.00
#
_symmetry.space_group_name_H-M   'P 1'
#
loop_
_entity.id
_entity.type
_entity.pdbx_description
1 polymer ?
#
loop_
_entity_poly.entity_id
_entity_poly.type
_entity_poly.pdbx_seq_one_letter_code
_entity_poly.pdbx_strand_id
1 'polypeptide(L)'
;MSTSAPDPYHHGDLRAALLRAAEAMLAAQGPQDLSLRAVARAAGVSHNAPYRHFASREALLAALAAEGFRRLAAALEGAGAGMAALGRAYLGFAEANPALYRLMFGQGPSRAAHPALAAAADAAFAPLAARRPDRAAALRAWALVHGIAQLRADGHWPEPGAALAEAVLREEG
;
A
#
# COMPACT_ATOMS: atom_id res chain seq x y z
N MET A 1 -32.45 1.84 -27.31
CA MET A 1 -31.63 2.67 -26.40
C MET A 1 -32.12 2.40 -24.99
N SER A 2 -31.38 1.61 -24.21
CA SER A 2 -31.71 1.34 -22.81
C SER A 2 -30.64 2.00 -21.94
N THR A 3 -31.03 3.05 -21.24
CA THR A 3 -30.20 3.75 -20.26
C THR A 3 -30.25 2.95 -18.95
N SER A 4 -29.20 2.20 -18.65
CA SER A 4 -29.01 1.63 -17.31
C SER A 4 -28.65 2.75 -16.35
N ALA A 5 -29.48 2.94 -15.33
CA ALA A 5 -29.23 3.83 -14.21
C ALA A 5 -27.96 3.41 -13.44
N PRO A 6 -27.23 4.33 -12.81
CA PRO A 6 -26.03 3.98 -12.05
C PRO A 6 -26.40 3.18 -10.80
N ASP A 7 -25.72 2.06 -10.61
CA ASP A 7 -25.97 1.08 -9.55
C ASP A 7 -25.84 1.76 -8.17
N PRO A 8 -26.92 1.80 -7.35
CA PRO A 8 -26.92 2.51 -6.10
C PRO A 8 -26.21 1.67 -5.04
N TYR A 9 -25.10 2.20 -4.54
CA TYR A 9 -24.62 1.98 -3.18
C TYR A 9 -24.65 0.50 -2.72
N HIS A 10 -23.57 -0.26 -2.93
CA HIS A 10 -23.39 -1.56 -2.28
C HIS A 10 -23.32 -1.38 -0.74
N HIS A 11 -24.48 -1.37 -0.09
CA HIS A 11 -24.69 -1.23 1.35
C HIS A 11 -23.96 -2.32 2.19
N GLY A 12 -23.42 -3.36 1.55
CA GLY A 12 -22.72 -4.45 2.22
C GLY A 12 -21.31 -4.13 2.70
N ASP A 13 -20.64 -3.10 2.17
CA ASP A 13 -19.26 -2.78 2.59
C ASP A 13 -18.98 -1.28 2.69
N LEU A 14 -19.70 -0.62 3.61
CA LEU A 14 -19.45 0.76 3.99
C LEU A 14 -17.98 0.99 4.37
N ARG A 15 -17.35 0.01 5.05
CA ARG A 15 -15.93 0.10 5.43
C ARG A 15 -15.03 0.20 4.20
N ALA A 16 -15.22 -0.66 3.19
CA ALA A 16 -14.44 -0.58 1.96
C ALA A 16 -14.78 0.64 1.12
N ALA A 17 -16.04 1.10 1.10
CA ALA A 17 -16.41 2.36 0.44
C ALA A 17 -15.64 3.55 1.04
N LEU A 18 -15.55 3.62 2.38
CA LEU A 18 -14.76 4.62 3.08
C LEU A 18 -13.26 4.50 2.79
N LEU A 19 -12.71 3.28 2.74
CA LEU A 19 -11.29 3.08 2.39
C LEU A 19 -10.99 3.48 0.95
N ARG A 20 -11.86 3.15 -0.02
CA ARG A 20 -11.71 3.58 -1.42
C ARG A 20 -11.75 5.10 -1.56
N ALA A 21 -12.69 5.76 -0.87
CA ALA A 21 -12.76 7.21 -0.85
C ALA A 21 -11.52 7.84 -0.21
N ALA A 22 -11.04 7.29 0.90
CA ALA A 22 -9.81 7.73 1.55
C ALA A 22 -8.58 7.53 0.65
N GLU A 23 -8.48 6.42 -0.07
CA GLU A 23 -7.39 6.15 -1.00
C GLU A 23 -7.38 7.13 -2.18
N ALA A 24 -8.54 7.41 -2.78
CA ALA A 24 -8.66 8.39 -3.86
C ALA A 24 -8.26 9.80 -3.38
N MET A 25 -8.69 10.19 -2.18
CA MET A 25 -8.28 11.45 -1.56
C MET A 25 -6.78 11.50 -1.27
N LEU A 26 -6.21 10.41 -0.73
CA LEU A 26 -4.78 10.29 -0.48
C LEU A 26 -3.97 10.50 -1.76
N ALA A 27 -4.40 9.91 -2.88
CA ALA A 27 -3.74 10.05 -4.17
C ALA A 27 -3.82 11.48 -4.74
N ALA A 28 -4.96 12.16 -4.54
CA ALA A 28 -5.18 13.49 -5.11
C ALA A 28 -4.55 14.62 -4.28
N GLN A 29 -4.57 14.52 -2.95
CA GLN A 29 -4.29 15.65 -2.04
C GLN A 29 -3.22 15.32 -0.98
N GLY A 30 -2.84 14.05 -0.83
CA GLY A 30 -1.95 13.62 0.25
C GLY A 30 -2.70 13.42 1.58
N PRO A 31 -1.97 12.99 2.63
CA PRO A 31 -2.61 12.55 3.87
C PRO A 31 -3.20 13.69 4.71
N GLN A 32 -2.70 14.92 4.60
CA GLN A 32 -3.09 16.05 5.45
C GLN A 32 -4.58 16.40 5.38
N ASP A 33 -5.21 16.21 4.21
CA ASP A 33 -6.63 16.57 3.99
C ASP A 33 -7.60 15.42 4.31
N LEU A 34 -7.09 14.25 4.70
CA LEU A 34 -7.91 13.12 5.11
C LEU A 34 -8.50 13.35 6.49
N SER A 35 -9.81 13.56 6.56
CA SER A 35 -10.59 13.50 7.81
C SER A 35 -11.77 12.56 7.64
N LEU A 36 -12.29 11.98 8.73
CA LEU A 36 -13.46 11.10 8.67
C LEU A 36 -14.66 11.79 8.01
N ARG A 37 -14.86 13.07 8.27
CA ARG A 37 -15.93 13.88 7.65
C ARG A 37 -15.71 14.10 6.16
N ALA A 38 -14.48 14.40 5.74
CA ALA A 38 -14.17 14.58 4.33
C ALA A 38 -14.34 13.26 3.56
N VAL A 39 -13.92 12.14 4.15
CA VAL A 39 -14.08 10.79 3.58
C VAL A 39 -15.56 10.38 3.54
N ALA A 40 -16.36 10.70 4.57
CA ALA A 40 -17.81 10.48 4.55
C ALA A 40 -18.47 11.19 3.37
N ARG A 41 -18.11 12.47 3.16
CA ARG A 41 -18.62 13.29 2.08
C ARG A 41 -18.22 12.73 0.71
N ALA A 42 -16.95 12.35 0.56
CA ALA A 42 -16.43 11.75 -0.67
C ALA A 42 -17.08 10.39 -0.96
N ALA A 43 -17.42 9.62 0.07
CA ALA A 43 -18.13 8.34 -0.06
C ALA A 43 -19.65 8.49 -0.22
N GLY A 44 -20.20 9.71 -0.17
CA GLY A 44 -21.65 9.96 -0.30
C GLY A 44 -22.49 9.48 0.89
N VAL A 45 -21.91 9.42 2.09
CA VAL A 45 -22.59 8.96 3.32
C VAL A 45 -22.78 10.06 4.35
N SER A 46 -23.61 9.77 5.35
CA SER A 46 -23.79 10.65 6.49
C SER A 46 -22.47 10.84 7.26
N HIS A 47 -22.29 12.03 7.81
CA HIS A 47 -21.08 12.42 8.54
C HIS A 47 -20.76 11.51 9.75
N ASN A 48 -21.77 10.84 10.31
CA ASN A 48 -21.61 9.93 11.45
C ASN A 48 -21.28 8.48 11.04
N ALA A 49 -21.50 8.10 9.77
CA ALA A 49 -21.29 6.73 9.30
C ALA A 49 -19.84 6.21 9.49
N PRO A 50 -18.77 6.99 9.27
CA PRO A 50 -17.39 6.49 9.43
C PRO A 50 -17.03 6.11 10.86
N TYR A 51 -17.61 6.78 11.85
CA TYR A 51 -17.30 6.56 13.27
C TYR A 51 -17.68 5.15 13.76
N ARG A 52 -18.57 4.45 13.03
CA ARG A 52 -18.90 3.05 13.30
C ARG A 52 -17.80 2.07 12.89
N HIS A 53 -16.85 2.50 12.06
CA HIS A 53 -15.78 1.66 11.51
C HIS A 53 -14.39 2.14 11.90
N PHE A 54 -14.22 3.45 12.11
CA PHE A 54 -12.94 4.06 12.42
C PHE A 54 -13.12 5.04 13.59
N ALA A 55 -12.47 4.75 14.72
CA ALA A 55 -12.55 5.57 15.91
C ALA A 55 -11.88 6.95 15.73
N SER A 56 -10.93 7.05 14.80
CA SER A 56 -10.18 8.28 14.54
C SER A 56 -9.68 8.34 13.10
N ARG A 57 -9.19 9.52 12.69
CA ARG A 57 -8.43 9.69 11.44
C ARG A 57 -7.23 8.74 11.38
N GLU A 58 -6.54 8.57 12.49
CA GLU A 58 -5.38 7.68 12.57
C GLU A 58 -5.79 6.21 12.34
N ALA A 59 -6.90 5.76 12.94
CA ALA A 59 -7.42 4.41 12.72
C ALA A 59 -7.81 4.16 11.25
N LEU A 60 -8.36 5.17 10.56
CA LEU A 60 -8.62 5.11 9.13
C LEU A 60 -7.32 4.96 8.32
N LEU A 61 -6.32 5.79 8.60
CA LEU A 61 -5.03 5.74 7.90
C LEU A 61 -4.30 4.42 8.16
N ALA A 62 -4.41 3.87 9.38
CA ALA A 62 -3.79 2.60 9.73
C ALA A 62 -4.47 1.45 8.98
N ALA A 63 -5.80 1.50 8.86
CA ALA A 63 -6.55 0.53 8.07
C ALA A 63 -6.24 0.63 6.57
N LEU A 64 -6.04 1.84 6.04
CA LEU A 64 -5.64 2.06 4.65
C LEU A 64 -4.21 1.56 4.39
N ALA A 65 -3.27 1.86 5.29
CA ALA A 65 -1.90 1.33 5.21
C ALA A 65 -1.88 -0.21 5.29
N ALA A 66 -2.69 -0.80 6.17
CA ALA A 66 -2.80 -2.26 6.29
C ALA A 66 -3.36 -2.88 5.00
N GLU A 67 -4.29 -2.20 4.33
CA GLU A 67 -4.78 -2.60 3.02
C GLU A 67 -3.69 -2.53 1.95
N GLY A 68 -2.88 -1.48 1.94
CA GLY A 68 -1.71 -1.39 1.07
C GLY A 68 -0.72 -2.54 1.30
N PHE A 69 -0.43 -2.90 2.54
CA PHE A 69 0.43 -4.04 2.86
C PHE A 69 -0.17 -5.39 2.40
N ARG A 70 -1.48 -5.60 2.53
CA ARG A 70 -2.15 -6.80 2.00
C ARG A 70 -2.00 -6.90 0.48
N ARG A 71 -2.16 -5.78 -0.23
CA ARG A 71 -2.01 -5.74 -1.69
C ARG A 71 -0.55 -5.98 -2.11
N LEU A 72 0.42 -5.43 -1.37
CA LEU A 72 1.83 -5.72 -1.59
C LEU A 72 2.14 -7.21 -1.34
N ALA A 73 1.65 -7.79 -0.24
CA ALA A 73 1.81 -9.21 0.04
C ALA A 73 1.28 -10.08 -1.11
N ALA A 74 0.05 -9.81 -1.57
CA ALA A 74 -0.55 -10.51 -2.70
C ALA A 74 0.27 -10.37 -4.00
N ALA A 75 0.83 -9.18 -4.28
CA ALA A 75 1.70 -8.96 -5.43
C ALA A 75 3.00 -9.78 -5.34
N LEU A 76 3.58 -9.92 -4.15
CA LEU A 76 4.80 -10.70 -3.91
C LEU A 76 4.55 -12.21 -3.87
N GLU A 77 3.37 -12.64 -3.42
CA GLU A 77 2.92 -14.03 -3.48
C GLU A 77 2.70 -14.46 -4.93
N GLY A 78 2.04 -13.62 -5.73
CA GLY A 78 1.81 -13.84 -7.17
C GLY A 78 3.05 -13.64 -8.04
N ALA A 79 4.18 -13.19 -7.48
CA ALA A 79 5.41 -13.04 -8.22
C ALA A 79 5.95 -14.40 -8.70
N GLY A 80 6.48 -14.42 -9.92
CA GLY A 80 7.14 -15.60 -10.48
C GLY A 80 8.35 -16.10 -9.67
N ALA A 81 9.02 -17.13 -10.19
CA ALA A 81 10.18 -17.70 -9.53
C ALA A 81 11.37 -16.73 -9.46
N GLY A 82 12.12 -16.78 -8.35
CA GLY A 82 13.38 -16.06 -8.16
C GLY A 82 13.26 -14.64 -7.61
N MET A 83 14.41 -14.09 -7.19
CA MET A 83 14.49 -12.79 -6.52
C MET A 83 14.15 -11.61 -7.45
N ALA A 84 14.55 -11.71 -8.72
CA ALA A 84 14.25 -10.69 -9.71
C ALA A 84 12.74 -10.50 -9.95
N ALA A 85 11.96 -11.58 -9.94
CA ALA A 85 10.50 -11.50 -10.08
C ALA A 85 9.84 -10.83 -8.87
N LEU A 86 10.30 -11.15 -7.66
CA LEU A 86 9.86 -10.46 -6.44
C LEU A 86 10.15 -8.98 -6.49
N GLY A 87 11.38 -8.60 -6.85
CA GLY A 87 11.78 -7.20 -6.89
C GLY A 87 10.99 -6.40 -7.94
N ARG A 88 10.70 -6.98 -9.12
CA ARG A 88 9.80 -6.35 -10.09
C ARG A 88 8.38 -6.16 -9.56
N ALA A 89 7.82 -7.15 -8.86
CA ALA A 89 6.50 -7.03 -8.25
C ALA A 89 6.47 -5.95 -7.17
N TYR A 90 7.51 -5.86 -6.33
CA TYR A 90 7.65 -4.82 -5.32
C TYR A 90 7.71 -3.42 -5.95
N LEU A 91 8.61 -3.23 -6.93
CA LEU A 91 8.81 -1.94 -7.59
C LEU A 91 7.55 -1.51 -8.36
N GLY A 92 6.93 -2.44 -9.09
CA GLY A 92 5.68 -2.18 -9.81
C GLY A 92 4.53 -1.78 -8.87
N PHE A 93 4.44 -2.39 -7.69
CA PHE A 93 3.48 -1.97 -6.67
C PHE A 93 3.74 -0.52 -6.20
N ALA A 94 4.99 -0.19 -5.87
CA ALA A 94 5.37 1.14 -5.39
C ALA A 94 5.09 2.22 -6.47
N GLU A 95 5.44 1.95 -7.72
CA GLU A 95 5.23 2.84 -8.87
C GLU A 95 3.75 3.06 -9.18
N ALA A 96 2.93 2.00 -9.09
CA ALA A 96 1.50 2.11 -9.33
C ALA A 96 0.74 2.79 -8.17
N ASN A 97 1.32 2.82 -6.96
CA ASN A 97 0.64 3.28 -5.75
C ASN A 97 1.49 4.25 -4.90
N PRO A 98 2.06 5.34 -5.45
CA PRO A 98 3.08 6.13 -4.77
C PRO A 98 2.58 6.77 -3.46
N ALA A 99 1.35 7.29 -3.43
CA ALA A 99 0.79 7.92 -2.24
C ALA A 99 0.50 6.90 -1.12
N LEU A 100 -0.03 5.72 -1.48
CA LEU A 100 -0.27 4.62 -0.54
C LEU A 100 1.04 4.03 -0.03
N TYR A 101 2.04 3.90 -0.90
CA TYR A 101 3.38 3.42 -0.54
C TYR A 101 4.04 4.34 0.49
N ARG A 102 3.99 5.67 0.28
CA ARG A 102 4.46 6.66 1.27
C ARG A 102 3.68 6.57 2.59
N LEU A 103 2.39 6.26 2.57
CA LEU A 103 1.61 6.04 3.79
C LEU A 103 2.07 4.76 4.54
N MET A 104 2.42 3.70 3.83
CA MET A 104 2.82 2.41 4.41
C MET A 104 4.19 2.44 5.10
N PHE A 105 5.15 3.17 4.51
CA PHE A 105 6.56 3.15 4.93
C PHE A 105 7.10 4.50 5.42
N GLY A 106 6.42 5.60 5.11
CA GLY A 106 6.81 6.95 5.52
C GLY A 106 5.99 7.45 6.70
N GLN A 107 5.24 8.53 6.50
CA GLN A 107 4.51 9.29 7.54
C GLN A 107 3.20 8.61 8.00
N GLY A 108 3.16 7.29 7.99
CA GLY A 108 2.00 6.50 8.39
C GLY A 108 1.81 6.39 9.90
N PRO A 109 0.66 5.87 10.35
CA PRO A 109 0.45 5.54 11.76
C PRO A 109 1.46 4.52 12.30
N SER A 110 1.71 4.59 13.61
CA SER A 110 2.64 3.68 14.28
C SER A 110 2.15 2.24 14.23
N ARG A 111 2.97 1.32 13.69
CA ARG A 111 2.64 -0.12 13.67
C ARG A 111 2.44 -0.69 15.08
N ALA A 112 3.19 -0.18 16.06
CA ALA A 112 3.08 -0.62 17.44
C ALA A 112 1.71 -0.28 18.06
N ALA A 113 1.06 0.80 17.61
CA ALA A 113 -0.26 1.21 18.09
C ALA A 113 -1.42 0.50 17.36
N HIS A 114 -1.15 -0.17 16.23
CA HIS A 114 -2.16 -0.73 15.34
C HIS A 114 -1.82 -2.19 14.97
N PRO A 115 -2.24 -3.19 15.76
CA PRO A 115 -1.86 -4.60 15.56
C PRO A 115 -2.19 -5.15 14.16
N ALA A 116 -3.34 -4.76 13.59
CA ALA A 116 -3.72 -5.18 12.24
C ALA A 116 -2.79 -4.61 11.15
N LEU A 117 -2.23 -3.41 11.37
CA LEU A 117 -1.22 -2.82 10.49
C LEU A 117 0.12 -3.55 10.63
N ALA A 118 0.55 -3.86 11.86
CA ALA A 118 1.76 -4.64 12.10
C ALA A 118 1.68 -6.02 11.42
N ALA A 119 0.58 -6.75 11.65
CA ALA A 119 0.37 -8.07 11.06
C ALA A 119 0.37 -8.04 9.52
N ALA A 120 -0.24 -7.02 8.90
CA ALA A 120 -0.22 -6.87 7.45
C ALA A 120 1.20 -6.57 6.92
N ALA A 121 1.97 -5.75 7.63
CA ALA A 121 3.35 -5.45 7.25
C ALA A 121 4.26 -6.69 7.35
N ASP A 122 4.09 -7.49 8.40
CA ASP A 122 4.82 -8.76 8.56
C ASP A 122 4.45 -9.76 7.46
N ALA A 123 3.16 -9.87 7.12
CA ALA A 123 2.70 -10.71 6.01
C ALA A 123 3.32 -10.28 4.66
N ALA A 124 3.49 -8.98 4.41
CA ALA A 124 4.14 -8.50 3.20
C ALA A 124 5.64 -8.88 3.10
N PHE A 125 6.30 -9.13 4.24
CA PHE A 125 7.70 -9.60 4.26
C PHE A 125 7.81 -11.12 4.05
N ALA A 126 6.78 -11.89 4.38
CA ALA A 126 6.81 -13.35 4.38
C ALA A 126 7.20 -13.98 3.02
N PRO A 127 6.72 -13.50 1.84
CA PRO A 127 7.10 -14.06 0.55
C PRO A 127 8.58 -13.93 0.22
N LEU A 128 9.26 -12.92 0.78
CA LEU A 128 10.70 -12.75 0.66
C LEU A 128 11.45 -13.67 1.60
N ALA A 129 11.02 -13.74 2.87
CA ALA A 129 11.62 -14.63 3.87
C ALA A 129 11.52 -16.11 3.47
N ALA A 130 10.43 -16.51 2.81
CA ALA A 130 10.27 -17.87 2.29
C ALA A 130 11.29 -18.23 1.19
N ARG A 131 11.69 -17.27 0.36
CA ARG A 131 12.67 -17.46 -0.73
C ARG A 131 14.11 -17.21 -0.29
N ARG A 132 14.31 -16.54 0.85
CA ARG A 132 15.63 -16.27 1.47
C ARG A 132 15.57 -16.62 2.96
N PRO A 133 15.82 -17.90 3.31
CA PRO A 133 15.75 -18.36 4.70
C PRO A 133 16.76 -17.67 5.63
N ASP A 134 17.90 -17.21 5.11
CA ASP A 134 18.79 -16.34 5.87
C ASP A 134 18.15 -14.97 6.08
N ARG A 135 17.76 -14.69 7.33
CA ARG A 135 17.05 -13.47 7.70
C ARG A 135 17.84 -12.21 7.38
N ALA A 136 19.17 -12.24 7.54
CA ALA A 136 20.01 -11.10 7.25
C ALA A 136 20.03 -10.79 5.74
N ALA A 137 20.16 -11.80 4.89
CA ALA A 137 20.06 -11.66 3.44
C ALA A 137 18.66 -11.19 3.00
N ALA A 138 17.58 -11.72 3.58
CA ALA A 138 16.23 -11.26 3.30
C ALA A 138 16.05 -9.77 3.67
N LEU A 139 16.58 -9.33 4.81
CA LEU A 139 16.54 -7.93 5.22
C LEU A 139 17.37 -7.03 4.30
N ARG A 140 18.54 -7.47 3.83
CA ARG A 140 19.35 -6.73 2.84
C ARG A 140 18.61 -6.55 1.53
N ALA A 141 18.03 -7.63 0.99
CA ALA A 141 17.24 -7.57 -0.24
C ALA A 141 16.01 -6.65 -0.07
N TRP A 142 15.32 -6.73 1.08
CA TRP A 142 14.20 -5.85 1.40
C TRP A 142 14.64 -4.39 1.48
N ALA A 143 15.72 -4.08 2.20
CA ALA A 143 16.22 -2.72 2.34
C ALA A 143 16.64 -2.12 1.01
N LEU A 144 17.28 -2.91 0.15
CA LEU A 144 17.70 -2.50 -1.18
C LEU A 144 16.52 -2.15 -2.09
N VAL A 145 15.56 -3.07 -2.25
CA VAL A 145 14.40 -2.82 -3.11
C VAL A 145 13.54 -1.68 -2.57
N HIS A 146 13.43 -1.57 -1.24
CA HIS A 146 12.76 -0.47 -0.56
C HIS A 146 13.44 0.87 -0.84
N GLY A 147 14.77 0.93 -0.75
CA GLY A 147 15.56 2.13 -1.04
C GLY A 147 15.41 2.59 -2.49
N ILE A 148 15.45 1.67 -3.45
CA ILE A 148 15.21 1.98 -4.87
C ILE A 148 13.79 2.53 -5.06
N ALA A 149 12.77 1.86 -4.48
CA ALA A 149 11.39 2.29 -4.57
C ALA A 149 11.17 3.69 -3.97
N GLN A 150 11.79 3.99 -2.82
CA GLN A 150 11.69 5.30 -2.19
C GLN A 150 12.35 6.39 -3.03
N LEU A 151 13.58 6.16 -3.52
CA LEU A 151 14.29 7.11 -4.39
C LEU A 151 13.50 7.41 -5.68
N ARG A 152 12.84 6.41 -6.26
CA ARG A 152 11.95 6.59 -7.41
C ARG A 152 10.69 7.37 -7.05
N ALA A 153 10.03 7.00 -5.95
CA ALA A 153 8.84 7.68 -5.49
C ALA A 153 9.10 9.16 -5.22
N ASP A 154 10.29 9.52 -4.74
CA ASP A 154 10.65 10.90 -4.42
C ASP A 154 11.31 11.64 -5.61
N GLY A 155 11.41 11.02 -6.79
CA GLY A 155 11.97 11.65 -8.00
C GLY A 155 13.48 11.86 -7.94
N HIS A 156 14.17 11.24 -6.98
CA HIS A 156 15.63 11.30 -6.82
C HIS A 156 16.37 10.24 -7.64
N TRP A 157 15.66 9.47 -8.46
CA TRP A 157 16.23 8.45 -9.32
C TRP A 157 16.55 9.01 -10.73
N PRO A 158 17.82 9.14 -11.12
CA PRO A 158 18.21 10.14 -12.13
C PRO A 158 18.05 9.80 -13.63
N GLU A 159 17.61 8.60 -14.10
CA GLU A 159 17.26 8.20 -15.52
C GLU A 159 17.09 6.63 -15.60
N PRO A 160 16.82 5.90 -16.73
CA PRO A 160 15.91 4.74 -16.88
C PRO A 160 16.36 3.45 -16.17
N GLY A 161 16.50 3.52 -14.85
CA GLY A 161 17.19 2.52 -14.03
C GLY A 161 16.34 1.31 -13.66
N ALA A 162 15.30 0.99 -14.42
CA ALA A 162 14.66 -0.32 -14.38
C ALA A 162 15.72 -1.42 -14.59
N ALA A 163 16.63 -1.22 -15.55
CA ALA A 163 17.72 -2.17 -15.83
C ALA A 163 18.73 -2.32 -14.67
N LEU A 164 19.09 -1.22 -13.98
CA LEU A 164 19.99 -1.28 -12.83
C LEU A 164 19.32 -1.93 -11.62
N ALA A 165 18.07 -1.56 -11.33
CA ALA A 165 17.31 -2.23 -10.28
C ALA A 165 17.15 -3.73 -10.57
N GLU A 166 16.86 -4.09 -11.82
CA GLU A 166 16.80 -5.48 -12.25
C GLU A 166 18.16 -6.21 -12.19
N ALA A 167 19.27 -5.52 -12.48
CA ALA A 167 20.61 -6.09 -12.37
C ALA A 167 20.97 -6.37 -10.92
N VAL A 168 20.75 -5.41 -10.02
CA VAL A 168 21.01 -5.59 -8.59
C VAL A 168 20.10 -6.68 -7.99
N LEU A 169 18.84 -6.76 -8.42
CA LEU A 169 17.92 -7.82 -8.01
C LEU A 169 18.28 -9.21 -8.58
N ARG A 170 19.09 -9.28 -9.66
CA ARG A 170 19.62 -10.53 -10.22
C ARG A 170 20.87 -11.00 -9.50
N GLU A 171 21.74 -10.09 -9.07
CA GLU A 171 23.00 -10.41 -8.36
C GLU A 171 22.78 -10.90 -6.92
N GLU A 172 21.69 -10.48 -6.28
CA GLU A 172 21.25 -10.98 -4.98
C GLU A 172 20.52 -12.34 -5.07
N GLY A 173 20.35 -12.92 -6.27
CA GLY A 173 19.60 -14.16 -6.54
C GLY A 173 20.32 -15.42 -6.09
#